data_AF-D3S3A1-F1
#
_entry.id   AF-D3S3A1-F1
#
_cell.length_a   1.000
_cell.length_b   1.000
_cell.length_c   1.000
_cell.angle_alpha   90.00
_cell.angle_beta   90.00
_cell.angle_gamma   90.00
#
_symmetry.space_group_name_H-M   'P 1'
#
loop_
_entity.id
_entity.type
_entity.pdbx_description
1 polymer ?
#
loop_
_entity_poly.entity_id
_entity_poly.type
_entity_poly.pdbx_seq_one_letter_code
_entity_poly.pdbx_strand_id
1 'polypeptide(L)'
;MVFSRGEIMSVSAGMSESVSVVERMMDKLQLLNDLWKRVKVLPEITELANKVVIAEFGVEEHSSPFSYAGYNIRAILDDVRKELFRFVADLLVEDTNVRVDFADLYDRFKDFDAVEVARYIEEKYLRQADELAYREIVSRARALLPAHNVSLEKILKGRKLVLQYYLHWSYGKPYIHDFLEAASALEKLAKIVLWRVKPSTARGHAIYNAYWNDTTDEEVLQKKELGGPIEAVKVHKNGNIYFWFKSEEDAKKVAEVLLSE
;
A
#
# COMPACT_ATOMS: atom_id res chain seq x y z
N MET A 1 -22.28 -1.46 -64.75
CA MET A 1 -21.14 -1.44 -63.81
C MET A 1 -21.57 -2.12 -62.54
N VAL A 2 -20.96 -3.26 -62.24
CA VAL A 2 -21.33 -4.19 -61.17
C VAL A 2 -20.43 -3.92 -59.96
N PHE A 3 -21.04 -3.86 -58.78
CA PHE A 3 -20.35 -3.79 -57.49
C PHE A 3 -19.62 -5.10 -57.21
N SER A 4 -18.33 -5.03 -56.85
CA SER A 4 -17.60 -6.15 -56.22
C SER A 4 -17.40 -5.82 -54.73
N ARG A 5 -17.96 -6.70 -53.90
CA ARG A 5 -17.78 -6.77 -52.45
C ARG A 5 -16.68 -7.79 -52.15
N GLY A 6 -15.89 -7.51 -51.11
CA GLY A 6 -15.48 -8.56 -50.17
C GLY A 6 -13.99 -8.84 -50.12
N GLU A 7 -13.29 -8.07 -49.29
CA GLU A 7 -12.17 -8.62 -48.51
C GLU A 7 -12.43 -8.30 -47.04
N ILE A 8 -12.84 -9.34 -46.31
CA ILE A 8 -12.89 -9.34 -44.86
C ILE A 8 -11.46 -9.57 -44.40
N MET A 9 -10.76 -8.51 -44.03
CA MET A 9 -9.55 -8.65 -43.23
C MET A 9 -9.96 -9.07 -41.82
N SER A 10 -9.76 -10.36 -41.51
CA SER A 10 -9.73 -10.85 -40.15
C SER A 10 -8.52 -10.23 -39.45
N VAL A 11 -8.75 -9.15 -38.71
CA VAL A 11 -7.78 -8.66 -37.74
C VAL A 11 -7.85 -9.63 -36.57
N SER A 12 -6.90 -10.57 -36.51
CA SER A 12 -6.64 -11.32 -35.30
C SER A 12 -6.30 -10.31 -34.21
N ALA A 13 -7.20 -10.18 -33.23
CA ALA A 13 -6.89 -9.51 -31.98
C ALA A 13 -5.79 -10.35 -31.32
N GLY A 14 -4.54 -9.92 -31.51
CA GLY A 14 -3.42 -10.44 -30.75
C GLY A 14 -3.69 -10.17 -29.27
N MET A 15 -4.14 -11.21 -28.57
CA MET A 15 -4.03 -11.28 -27.12
C MET A 15 -2.53 -11.25 -26.83
N SER A 16 -2.01 -10.05 -26.61
CA SER A 16 -0.75 -9.83 -25.91
C SER A 16 -0.90 -10.52 -24.56
N GLU A 17 -0.36 -11.74 -24.43
CA GLU A 17 -0.17 -12.38 -23.14
C GLU A 17 0.67 -11.42 -22.31
N SER A 18 0.03 -10.77 -21.34
CA SER A 18 0.75 -9.94 -20.39
C SER A 18 1.65 -10.86 -19.59
N VAL A 19 2.93 -10.92 -19.95
CA VAL A 19 3.99 -11.63 -19.21
C VAL A 19 3.81 -11.34 -17.72
N SER A 20 3.79 -12.39 -16.90
CA SER A 20 3.54 -12.28 -15.45
C SER A 20 4.58 -11.36 -14.80
N VAL A 21 4.20 -10.68 -13.72
CA VAL A 21 5.16 -9.86 -12.95
C VAL A 21 6.28 -10.75 -12.41
N VAL A 22 5.92 -11.96 -11.98
CA VAL A 22 6.86 -12.97 -11.48
C VAL A 22 7.85 -13.39 -12.56
N GLU A 23 7.38 -13.62 -13.79
CA GLU A 23 8.24 -13.98 -14.92
C GLU A 23 9.26 -12.89 -15.23
N ARG A 24 8.85 -11.61 -15.20
CA ARG A 24 9.77 -10.47 -15.40
C ARG A 24 10.83 -10.34 -14.30
N MET A 25 10.58 -10.91 -13.12
CA MET A 25 11.44 -10.77 -11.94
C MET A 25 12.18 -12.07 -11.59
N MET A 26 12.05 -13.11 -12.41
CA MET A 26 12.53 -14.45 -12.10
C MET A 26 14.00 -14.48 -11.65
N ASP A 27 14.90 -13.82 -12.39
CA ASP A 27 16.32 -13.78 -12.05
C ASP A 27 16.60 -13.16 -10.67
N LYS A 28 15.86 -12.10 -10.32
CA LYS A 28 15.98 -11.43 -9.01
C LYS A 28 15.45 -12.29 -7.89
N LEU A 29 14.31 -12.96 -8.11
CA LEU A 29 13.72 -13.88 -7.14
C LEU A 29 14.64 -15.09 -6.90
N GLN A 30 15.24 -15.63 -7.98
CA GLN A 30 16.19 -16.73 -7.88
C GLN A 30 17.45 -16.34 -7.11
N LEU A 31 17.96 -15.11 -7.31
CA LEU A 31 19.06 -14.58 -6.52
C LEU A 31 18.72 -14.54 -5.02
N LEU A 32 17.52 -14.08 -4.65
CA LEU A 32 17.08 -14.08 -3.24
C LEU A 32 17.03 -15.50 -2.66
N ASN A 33 16.53 -16.47 -3.43
CA ASN A 33 16.53 -17.89 -3.03
C ASN A 33 17.95 -18.42 -2.80
N ASP A 34 18.89 -18.10 -3.69
CA ASP A 34 20.27 -18.56 -3.57
C ASP A 34 21.01 -17.89 -2.41
N LEU A 35 20.71 -16.62 -2.11
CA LEU A 35 21.20 -15.95 -0.90
C LEU A 35 20.61 -16.57 0.37
N TRP A 36 19.30 -16.85 0.39
CA TRP A 36 18.65 -17.50 1.52
C TRP A 36 19.25 -18.88 1.83
N LYS A 37 19.50 -19.71 0.80
CA LYS A 37 20.16 -21.02 0.96
C LYS A 37 21.52 -20.90 1.67
N ARG A 38 22.32 -19.87 1.35
CA ARG A 38 23.63 -19.64 1.98
C ARG A 38 23.51 -19.21 3.44
N VAL A 39 22.49 -18.43 3.76
CA VAL A 39 22.26 -17.91 5.11
C VAL A 39 21.65 -18.99 6.00
N LYS A 40 20.81 -19.88 5.44
CA LYS A 40 20.12 -20.95 6.16
C LYS A 40 21.06 -22.02 6.74
N VAL A 41 22.27 -22.20 6.21
CA VAL A 41 23.27 -23.16 6.74
C VAL A 41 24.04 -22.65 7.96
N LEU A 42 23.93 -21.35 8.29
CA LEU A 42 24.65 -20.76 9.41
C LEU A 42 24.42 -21.47 10.77
N PRO A 43 23.21 -21.96 11.12
CA PRO A 43 23.00 -22.67 12.37
C PRO A 43 23.84 -23.94 12.48
N GLU A 44 23.99 -24.69 11.39
CA GLU A 44 24.81 -25.90 11.35
C GLU A 44 26.29 -25.56 11.52
N ILE A 45 26.76 -24.49 10.87
CA ILE A 45 28.13 -23.99 11.01
C ILE A 45 28.40 -23.54 12.45
N THR A 46 27.46 -22.80 13.06
CA THR A 46 27.56 -22.36 14.45
C THR A 46 27.56 -23.54 15.42
N GLU A 47 26.73 -24.56 15.18
CA GLU A 47 26.69 -25.78 16.00
C GLU A 47 27.99 -26.57 15.91
N LEU A 48 28.57 -26.70 14.71
CA LEU A 48 29.87 -27.35 14.51
C LEU A 48 30.99 -26.58 15.22
N ALA A 49 31.02 -25.25 15.07
CA ALA A 49 31.99 -24.40 15.77
C ALA A 49 31.86 -24.54 17.29
N ASN A 50 30.64 -24.60 17.81
CA ASN A 50 30.38 -24.82 19.23
C ASN A 50 30.97 -26.15 19.72
N LYS A 51 30.74 -27.24 18.97
CA LYS A 51 31.30 -28.57 19.30
C LYS A 51 32.82 -28.57 19.33
N VAL A 52 33.47 -27.90 18.37
CA VAL A 52 34.94 -27.78 18.34
C VAL A 52 35.44 -27.01 19.56
N VAL A 53 34.81 -25.90 19.93
CA VAL A 53 35.25 -25.12 21.10
C VAL A 53 35.13 -25.93 22.39
N ILE A 54 34.02 -26.64 22.58
CA ILE A 54 33.80 -27.50 23.75
C ILE A 54 34.88 -28.59 23.83
N ALA A 55 35.17 -29.25 22.70
CA ALA A 55 36.13 -30.36 22.65
C ALA A 55 37.59 -29.90 22.85
N GLU A 56 38.02 -28.84 22.15
CA GLU A 56 39.42 -28.39 22.15
C GLU A 56 39.79 -27.61 23.42
N PHE A 57 38.84 -26.85 23.98
CA PHE A 57 39.10 -26.01 25.16
C PHE A 57 38.54 -26.62 26.45
N GLY A 58 37.83 -27.75 26.40
CA GLY A 58 37.31 -28.45 27.58
C GLY A 58 36.30 -27.64 28.39
N VAL A 59 35.58 -26.70 27.75
CA VAL A 59 34.59 -25.84 28.41
C VAL A 59 33.23 -26.54 28.50
N GLU A 60 32.46 -26.23 29.55
CA GLU A 60 31.07 -26.68 29.64
C GLU A 60 30.20 -26.05 28.54
N GLU A 61 29.17 -26.76 28.07
CA GLU A 61 28.33 -26.32 26.96
C GLU A 61 27.73 -24.92 27.18
N HIS A 62 27.30 -24.62 28.40
CA HIS A 62 26.71 -23.32 28.74
C HIS A 62 27.74 -22.19 28.86
N SER A 63 29.01 -22.52 28.97
CA SER A 63 30.14 -21.59 29.05
C SER A 63 30.78 -21.30 27.68
N SER A 64 30.28 -21.94 26.61
CA SER A 64 30.73 -21.66 25.26
C SER A 64 30.36 -20.23 24.83
N PRO A 65 31.21 -19.53 24.05
CA PRO A 65 30.82 -18.25 23.46
C PRO A 65 29.60 -18.38 22.53
N PHE A 66 29.28 -19.58 22.05
CA PHE A 66 28.14 -19.86 21.18
C PHE A 66 26.84 -20.24 21.92
N SER A 67 26.90 -20.50 23.23
CA SER A 67 25.71 -20.80 24.06
C SER A 67 25.08 -19.54 24.68
N TYR A 68 25.71 -18.38 24.50
CA TYR A 68 25.21 -17.11 25.03
C TYR A 68 23.82 -16.79 24.45
N ALA A 69 22.85 -16.49 25.31
CA ALA A 69 21.46 -16.25 24.90
C ALA A 69 21.30 -15.09 23.90
N GLY A 70 22.23 -14.13 23.88
CA GLY A 70 22.27 -13.06 22.88
C GLY A 70 22.75 -13.49 21.50
N TYR A 71 23.26 -14.72 21.34
CA TYR A 71 23.74 -15.30 20.08
C TYR A 71 22.75 -16.36 19.53
N ASN A 72 21.45 -16.05 19.56
CA ASN A 72 20.42 -16.93 19.03
C ASN A 72 20.31 -16.81 17.51
N ILE A 73 21.21 -17.49 16.78
CA ILE A 73 21.25 -17.49 15.31
C ILE A 73 19.91 -17.89 14.69
N ARG A 74 19.13 -18.78 15.34
CA ARG A 74 17.82 -19.21 14.83
C ARG A 74 16.78 -18.09 14.89
N ALA A 75 16.77 -17.31 15.96
CA ALA A 75 15.89 -16.14 16.07
C ALA A 75 16.25 -15.07 15.03
N ILE A 76 17.55 -14.79 14.85
CA ILE A 76 18.04 -13.86 13.83
C ILE A 76 17.61 -14.32 12.43
N LEU A 77 17.72 -15.61 12.12
CA LEU A 77 17.28 -16.14 10.83
C LEU A 77 15.78 -16.04 10.61
N ASP A 78 14.96 -16.20 11.66
CA ASP A 78 13.51 -16.02 11.56
C ASP A 78 13.15 -14.55 11.26
N ASP A 79 13.87 -13.60 11.86
CA ASP A 79 13.70 -12.18 11.56
C ASP A 79 14.12 -11.86 10.12
N VAL A 80 15.29 -12.35 9.67
CA VAL A 80 15.74 -12.21 8.28
C VAL A 80 14.72 -12.81 7.30
N ARG A 81 14.15 -13.98 7.62
CA ARG A 81 13.10 -14.63 6.83
C ARG A 81 11.87 -13.72 6.67
N LYS A 82 11.41 -13.12 7.77
CA LYS A 82 10.28 -12.18 7.78
C LYS A 82 10.55 -10.92 6.97
N GLU A 83 11.77 -10.37 7.05
CA GLU A 83 12.17 -9.22 6.23
C GLU A 83 12.28 -9.57 4.75
N LEU A 84 12.76 -10.77 4.40
CA LEU A 84 12.79 -11.24 3.01
C LEU A 84 11.39 -11.37 2.42
N PHE A 85 10.40 -11.86 3.20
CA PHE A 85 9.00 -11.85 2.76
C PHE A 85 8.48 -10.44 2.52
N ARG A 86 8.78 -9.48 3.41
CA ARG A 86 8.40 -8.06 3.22
C ARG A 86 9.03 -7.48 1.97
N PHE A 87 10.32 -7.70 1.80
CA PHE A 87 11.07 -7.21 0.65
C PHE A 87 10.47 -7.71 -0.68
N VAL A 88 10.15 -9.01 -0.79
CA VAL A 88 9.51 -9.55 -2.00
C VAL A 88 8.13 -8.93 -2.23
N ALA A 89 7.34 -8.77 -1.17
CA ALA A 89 6.02 -8.16 -1.28
C ALA A 89 6.12 -6.71 -1.74
N ASP A 90 6.93 -5.90 -1.08
CA ASP A 90 7.14 -4.49 -1.39
C ASP A 90 7.62 -4.32 -2.84
N LEU A 91 8.56 -5.16 -3.29
CA LEU A 91 9.05 -5.14 -4.67
C LEU A 91 7.96 -5.42 -5.72
N LEU A 92 6.96 -6.24 -5.38
CA LEU A 92 5.85 -6.57 -6.29
C LEU A 92 4.73 -5.53 -6.27
N VAL A 93 4.55 -4.83 -5.14
CA VAL A 93 3.42 -3.91 -4.93
C VAL A 93 3.82 -2.44 -4.87
N GLU A 94 5.10 -2.09 -5.03
CA GLU A 94 5.71 -0.75 -4.87
C GLU A 94 4.89 0.37 -5.53
N ASP A 95 4.31 0.09 -6.69
CA ASP A 95 3.54 1.06 -7.47
C ASP A 95 2.02 0.87 -7.44
N THR A 96 1.56 0.07 -6.50
CA THR A 96 0.14 -0.26 -6.35
C THR A 96 -0.43 0.25 -5.03
N ASN A 97 -1.73 0.46 -4.99
CA ASN A 97 -2.47 0.72 -3.76
C ASN A 97 -2.89 -0.57 -3.03
N VAL A 98 -2.19 -1.68 -3.26
CA VAL A 98 -2.53 -2.99 -2.69
C VAL A 98 -1.70 -3.22 -1.44
N ARG A 99 -2.37 -3.56 -0.33
CA ARG A 99 -1.72 -3.91 0.93
C ARG A 99 -1.65 -5.43 1.08
N VAL A 100 -0.46 -5.95 1.32
CA VAL A 100 -0.23 -7.37 1.59
C VAL A 100 -0.41 -7.66 3.08
N ASP A 101 -1.11 -8.74 3.41
CA ASP A 101 -1.20 -9.24 4.78
C ASP A 101 0.03 -10.09 5.11
N PHE A 102 0.96 -9.52 5.87
CA PHE A 102 2.19 -10.20 6.27
C PHE A 102 1.96 -11.33 7.26
N ALA A 103 0.93 -11.27 8.11
CA ALA A 103 0.65 -12.34 9.05
C ALA A 103 0.29 -13.63 8.31
N ASP A 104 -0.59 -13.51 7.30
CA ASP A 104 -0.94 -14.61 6.41
C ASP A 104 0.27 -15.16 5.62
N LEU A 105 1.21 -14.30 5.20
CA LEU A 105 2.46 -14.77 4.59
C LEU A 105 3.31 -15.60 5.59
N TYR A 106 3.48 -15.11 6.81
CA TYR A 106 4.29 -15.77 7.84
C TYR A 106 3.70 -17.12 8.29
N ASP A 107 2.39 -17.20 8.39
CA ASP A 107 1.68 -18.42 8.77
C ASP A 107 1.69 -19.47 7.64
N ARG A 108 1.60 -19.00 6.39
CA ARG A 108 1.56 -19.87 5.21
C ARG A 108 2.92 -20.49 4.88
N PHE A 109 3.97 -19.67 4.87
CA PHE A 109 5.30 -20.09 4.43
C PHE A 109 6.20 -20.35 5.63
N LYS A 110 6.46 -21.63 5.91
CA LYS A 110 7.38 -22.04 7.00
C LYS A 110 8.85 -21.77 6.68
N ASP A 111 9.20 -21.72 5.41
CA ASP A 111 10.53 -21.40 4.91
C ASP A 111 10.42 -20.31 3.83
N PHE A 112 11.51 -19.62 3.54
CA PHE A 112 11.52 -18.60 2.48
C PHE A 112 11.81 -19.22 1.11
N ASP A 113 10.86 -19.03 0.20
CA ASP A 113 11.05 -19.17 -1.25
C ASP A 113 10.44 -17.95 -1.94
N ALA A 114 11.30 -17.09 -2.49
CA ALA A 114 10.93 -15.86 -3.17
C ALA A 114 9.98 -16.10 -4.34
N VAL A 115 10.14 -17.21 -5.09
CA VAL A 115 9.31 -17.51 -6.27
C VAL A 115 7.92 -17.96 -5.83
N GLU A 116 7.82 -18.83 -4.82
CA GLU A 116 6.53 -19.26 -4.29
C GLU A 116 5.77 -18.09 -3.63
N VAL A 117 6.46 -17.27 -2.85
CA VAL A 117 5.90 -16.06 -2.24
C VAL A 117 5.42 -15.09 -3.32
N ALA A 118 6.22 -14.86 -4.36
CA ALA A 118 5.84 -13.96 -5.45
C ALA A 118 4.62 -14.45 -6.22
N ARG A 119 4.54 -15.75 -6.53
CA ARG A 119 3.35 -16.36 -7.17
C ARG A 119 2.12 -16.20 -6.30
N TYR A 120 2.24 -16.47 -5.01
CA TYR A 120 1.14 -16.29 -4.07
C TYR A 120 0.66 -14.84 -4.03
N ILE A 121 1.60 -13.88 -4.00
CA ILE A 121 1.25 -12.45 -4.00
C ILE A 121 0.57 -12.06 -5.32
N GLU A 122 1.08 -12.53 -6.45
CA GLU A 122 0.47 -12.27 -7.75
C GLU A 122 -0.96 -12.80 -7.81
N GLU A 123 -1.17 -14.05 -7.40
CA GLU A 123 -2.48 -14.70 -7.47
C GLU A 123 -3.49 -14.11 -6.49
N LYS A 124 -3.09 -13.89 -5.23
CA LYS A 124 -4.00 -13.43 -4.18
C LYS A 124 -4.22 -11.93 -4.22
N TYR A 125 -3.23 -11.12 -4.60
CA TYR A 125 -3.30 -9.67 -4.47
C TYR A 125 -3.30 -8.98 -5.83
N LEU A 126 -2.37 -9.30 -6.72
CA LEU A 126 -2.21 -8.54 -7.98
C LEU A 126 -3.31 -8.83 -9.00
N ARG A 127 -3.78 -10.08 -9.12
CA ARG A 127 -4.88 -10.44 -10.05
C ARG A 127 -6.19 -9.69 -9.78
N GLN A 128 -6.42 -9.30 -8.52
CA GLN A 128 -7.58 -8.53 -8.08
C GLN A 128 -7.17 -7.14 -7.53
N ALA A 129 -6.05 -6.59 -8.00
CA ALA A 129 -5.46 -5.37 -7.46
C ALA A 129 -6.43 -4.18 -7.48
N ASP A 130 -7.19 -4.00 -8.57
CA ASP A 130 -8.14 -2.89 -8.68
C ASP A 130 -9.29 -3.02 -7.66
N GLU A 131 -9.79 -4.23 -7.41
CA GLU A 131 -10.88 -4.44 -6.46
C GLU A 131 -10.41 -4.25 -5.02
N LEU A 132 -9.25 -4.80 -4.66
CA LEU A 132 -8.66 -4.65 -3.32
C LEU A 132 -8.29 -3.19 -3.05
N ALA A 133 -7.63 -2.52 -4.01
CA ALA A 133 -7.27 -1.13 -3.89
C ALA A 133 -8.51 -0.24 -3.77
N TYR A 134 -9.55 -0.48 -4.56
CA TYR A 134 -10.79 0.29 -4.49
C TYR A 134 -11.45 0.19 -3.11
N ARG A 135 -11.58 -1.03 -2.58
CA ARG A 135 -12.15 -1.25 -1.25
C ARG A 135 -11.38 -0.51 -0.16
N GLU A 136 -10.05 -0.60 -0.17
CA GLU A 136 -9.20 0.09 0.80
C GLU A 136 -9.28 1.62 0.66
N ILE A 137 -9.25 2.14 -0.57
CA ILE A 137 -9.36 3.57 -0.85
C ILE A 137 -10.70 4.13 -0.35
N VAL A 138 -11.80 3.44 -0.63
CA VAL A 138 -13.13 3.84 -0.15
C VAL A 138 -13.19 3.81 1.36
N SER A 139 -12.73 2.71 1.99
CA SER A 139 -12.70 2.55 3.45
C SER A 139 -11.94 3.70 4.13
N ARG A 140 -10.73 4.03 3.64
CA ARG A 140 -9.94 5.14 4.19
C ARG A 140 -10.56 6.50 3.92
N ALA A 141 -11.13 6.73 2.74
CA ALA A 141 -11.81 7.99 2.44
C ALA A 141 -13.05 8.19 3.33
N ARG A 142 -13.77 7.10 3.68
CA ARG A 142 -14.91 7.13 4.60
C ARG A 142 -14.53 7.52 6.03
N ALA A 143 -13.26 7.41 6.43
CA ALA A 143 -12.81 7.92 7.73
C ALA A 143 -12.97 9.45 7.88
N LEU A 144 -13.21 10.17 6.77
CA LEU A 144 -13.54 11.60 6.76
C LEU A 144 -15.05 11.86 6.91
N LEU A 145 -15.91 10.84 6.88
CA LEU A 145 -17.34 11.05 7.05
C LEU A 145 -17.64 11.47 8.50
N PRO A 146 -18.59 12.40 8.73
CA PRO A 146 -19.06 12.71 10.08
C PRO A 146 -19.60 11.48 10.81
N ALA A 147 -19.45 11.41 12.13
CA ALA A 147 -19.82 10.21 12.90
C ALA A 147 -21.33 9.90 12.94
N HIS A 148 -22.21 10.89 12.73
CA HIS A 148 -23.64 10.75 12.96
C HIS A 148 -24.50 11.32 11.83
N ASN A 149 -25.56 10.58 11.46
CA ASN A 149 -26.60 10.97 10.52
C ASN A 149 -26.03 11.52 9.21
N VAL A 150 -25.13 10.79 8.56
CA VAL A 150 -24.52 11.19 7.30
C VAL A 150 -25.53 11.05 6.17
N SER A 151 -25.76 12.14 5.43
CA SER A 151 -26.58 12.14 4.21
C SER A 151 -25.93 13.03 3.16
N LEU A 152 -26.33 12.82 1.90
CA LEU A 152 -25.81 13.60 0.78
C LEU A 152 -26.03 15.09 0.99
N GLU A 153 -27.20 15.51 1.44
CA GLU A 153 -27.57 16.91 1.65
C GLU A 153 -26.74 17.58 2.75
N LYS A 154 -26.21 16.81 3.70
CA LYS A 154 -25.37 17.34 4.77
C LYS A 154 -23.94 17.55 4.32
N ILE A 155 -23.38 16.60 3.57
CA ILE A 155 -21.98 16.67 3.13
C ILE A 155 -21.83 17.46 1.83
N LEU A 156 -22.81 17.47 0.93
CA LEU A 156 -22.75 18.21 -0.33
C LEU A 156 -23.31 19.64 -0.15
N LYS A 157 -22.49 20.65 -0.42
CA LYS A 157 -22.86 22.07 -0.38
C LYS A 157 -22.38 22.78 -1.65
N GLY A 158 -23.21 22.76 -2.68
CA GLY A 158 -22.83 23.21 -4.03
C GLY A 158 -21.67 22.35 -4.55
N ARG A 159 -20.63 22.98 -5.10
CA ARG A 159 -19.41 22.29 -5.58
C ARG A 159 -18.46 21.76 -4.50
N LYS A 160 -18.94 21.59 -3.26
CA LYS A 160 -18.08 21.31 -2.11
C LYS A 160 -18.57 20.13 -1.30
N LEU A 161 -17.63 19.29 -0.86
CA LEU A 161 -17.85 18.32 0.20
C LEU A 161 -17.41 18.88 1.56
N VAL A 162 -18.32 18.80 2.53
CA VAL A 162 -18.15 19.13 3.95
C VAL A 162 -17.98 17.81 4.70
N LEU A 163 -16.72 17.49 4.99
CA LEU A 163 -16.31 16.28 5.69
C LEU A 163 -15.76 16.66 7.07
N GLN A 164 -15.40 15.66 7.88
CA GLN A 164 -14.99 15.87 9.26
C GLN A 164 -13.78 15.00 9.62
N TYR A 165 -12.75 15.63 10.20
CA TYR A 165 -11.63 14.94 10.83
C TYR A 165 -11.06 15.80 11.95
N TYR A 166 -10.98 15.25 13.16
CA TYR A 166 -10.42 15.96 14.30
C TYR A 166 -8.91 15.78 14.32
N LEU A 167 -8.18 16.86 14.03
CA LEU A 167 -6.73 16.87 14.21
C LEU A 167 -6.41 16.85 15.70
N HIS A 168 -5.51 15.95 16.08
CA HIS A 168 -4.92 15.96 17.42
C HIS A 168 -3.83 17.04 17.46
N TRP A 169 -3.89 17.94 18.46
CA TRP A 169 -2.93 19.04 18.59
C TRP A 169 -1.99 18.75 19.75
N SER A 170 -0.68 18.85 19.51
CA SER A 170 0.33 18.72 20.55
C SER A 170 1.36 19.84 20.42
N TYR A 171 1.55 20.62 21.48
CA TYR A 171 2.48 21.76 21.52
C TYR A 171 2.30 22.77 20.37
N GLY A 172 1.05 23.07 19.99
CA GLY A 172 0.76 24.00 18.87
C GLY A 172 1.14 23.45 17.49
N LYS A 173 1.22 22.11 17.36
CA LYS A 173 1.41 21.41 16.10
C LYS A 173 0.32 20.35 15.91
N PRO A 174 -0.33 20.30 14.74
CA PRO A 174 -1.28 19.24 14.43
C PRO A 174 -0.56 17.94 14.08
N TYR A 175 -1.04 16.82 14.59
CA TYR A 175 -0.70 15.50 14.10
C TYR A 175 -1.57 15.20 12.88
N ILE A 176 -0.98 15.36 11.68
CA ILE A 176 -1.72 15.32 10.42
C ILE A 176 -1.61 14.00 9.67
N HIS A 177 -0.76 13.07 10.07
CA HIS A 177 -0.44 11.87 9.26
C HIS A 177 -1.70 11.08 8.86
N ASP A 178 -2.52 10.71 9.84
CA ASP A 178 -3.75 9.94 9.59
C ASP A 178 -4.79 10.73 8.77
N PHE A 179 -4.86 12.06 8.98
CA PHE A 179 -5.65 12.94 8.13
C PHE A 179 -5.16 12.92 6.68
N LEU A 180 -3.84 13.00 6.46
CA LEU A 180 -3.25 12.98 5.12
C LEU A 180 -3.51 11.66 4.41
N GLU A 181 -3.48 10.53 5.11
CA GLU A 181 -3.86 9.24 4.52
C GLU A 181 -5.31 9.23 4.06
N ALA A 182 -6.25 9.66 4.93
CA ALA A 182 -7.67 9.68 4.61
C ALA A 182 -7.99 10.69 3.49
N ALA A 183 -7.37 11.86 3.50
CA ALA A 183 -7.54 12.88 2.47
C ALA A 183 -6.89 12.47 1.14
N SER A 184 -5.72 11.81 1.18
CA SER A 184 -5.10 11.21 0.00
C SER A 184 -5.99 10.12 -0.60
N ALA A 185 -6.63 9.30 0.23
CA ALA A 185 -7.60 8.30 -0.22
C ALA A 185 -8.81 8.96 -0.91
N LEU A 186 -9.33 10.06 -0.37
CA LEU A 186 -10.39 10.83 -1.03
C LEU A 186 -9.95 11.41 -2.39
N GLU A 187 -8.71 11.91 -2.51
CA GLU A 187 -8.16 12.35 -3.80
C GLU A 187 -8.10 11.19 -4.81
N LYS A 188 -7.63 10.01 -4.39
CA LYS A 188 -7.60 8.81 -5.23
C LYS A 188 -9.02 8.43 -5.67
N LEU A 189 -9.97 8.42 -4.74
CA LEU A 189 -11.37 8.14 -5.03
C LEU A 189 -11.95 9.10 -6.08
N ALA A 190 -11.70 10.41 -5.93
CA ALA A 190 -12.13 11.40 -6.90
C ALA A 190 -11.54 11.15 -8.30
N LYS A 191 -10.27 10.76 -8.40
CA LYS A 191 -9.64 10.39 -9.69
C LYS A 191 -10.25 9.12 -10.29
N ILE A 192 -10.57 8.13 -9.47
CA ILE A 192 -11.22 6.90 -9.93
C ILE A 192 -12.62 7.22 -10.48
N VAL A 193 -13.43 7.93 -9.71
CA VAL A 193 -14.83 8.22 -10.07
C VAL A 193 -14.93 9.17 -11.25
N LEU A 194 -14.16 10.26 -11.25
CA LEU A 194 -14.33 11.35 -12.22
C LEU A 194 -13.46 11.17 -13.46
N TRP A 195 -12.26 10.60 -13.31
CA TRP A 195 -11.29 10.45 -14.41
C TRP A 195 -11.09 9.00 -14.84
N ARG A 196 -11.80 8.04 -14.24
CA ARG A 196 -11.73 6.61 -14.56
C ARG A 196 -10.32 6.04 -14.43
N VAL A 197 -9.53 6.59 -13.51
CA VAL A 197 -8.20 6.05 -13.18
C VAL A 197 -8.35 4.70 -12.51
N LYS A 198 -7.49 3.74 -12.84
CA LYS A 198 -7.49 2.41 -12.20
C LYS A 198 -7.22 2.53 -10.70
N PRO A 199 -8.01 1.89 -9.82
CA PRO A 199 -7.81 1.97 -8.38
C PRO A 199 -6.41 1.52 -7.95
N SER A 200 -5.86 0.48 -8.57
CA SER A 200 -4.52 -0.02 -8.27
C SER A 200 -3.43 1.03 -8.47
N THR A 201 -3.59 1.96 -9.42
CA THR A 201 -2.55 2.94 -9.78
C THR A 201 -2.90 4.39 -9.42
N ALA A 202 -4.09 4.65 -8.86
CA ALA A 202 -4.52 5.98 -8.47
C ALA A 202 -3.59 6.61 -7.42
N ARG A 203 -3.05 7.81 -7.69
CA ARG A 203 -2.16 8.52 -6.75
C ARG A 203 -2.88 9.68 -6.08
N GLY A 204 -2.59 9.94 -4.80
CA GLY A 204 -3.19 11.01 -4.01
C GLY A 204 -2.14 11.98 -3.44
N HIS A 205 -1.25 12.47 -4.29
CA HIS A 205 -0.09 13.27 -3.86
C HIS A 205 -0.38 14.76 -3.73
N ALA A 206 -1.43 15.29 -4.37
CA ALA A 206 -1.64 16.74 -4.39
C ALA A 206 -1.98 17.27 -3.00
N ILE A 207 -2.90 16.61 -2.30
CA ILE A 207 -3.26 16.96 -0.92
C ILE A 207 -2.09 16.69 0.02
N TYR A 208 -1.47 15.52 -0.11
CA TYR A 208 -0.33 15.14 0.73
C TYR A 208 0.78 16.21 0.65
N ASN A 209 1.21 16.57 -0.56
CA ASN A 209 2.26 17.57 -0.76
C ASN A 209 1.87 18.98 -0.30
N ALA A 210 0.58 19.34 -0.38
CA ALA A 210 0.09 20.64 0.05
C ALA A 210 0.15 20.85 1.57
N TYR A 211 0.19 19.76 2.35
CA TYR A 211 0.18 19.78 3.82
C TYR A 211 1.41 19.14 4.46
N TRP A 212 2.22 18.36 3.72
CA TRP A 212 3.35 17.59 4.28
C TRP A 212 4.37 18.44 5.04
N ASN A 213 4.60 19.67 4.58
CA ASN A 213 5.54 20.61 5.20
C ASN A 213 4.88 21.59 6.15
N ASP A 214 3.58 21.49 6.40
CA ASP A 214 2.89 22.39 7.32
C ASP A 214 3.26 21.99 8.76
N THR A 215 3.87 22.91 9.50
CA THR A 215 4.40 22.68 10.84
C THR A 215 3.65 23.44 11.92
N THR A 216 2.72 24.31 11.53
CA THR A 216 1.95 25.20 12.41
C THR A 216 0.45 25.12 12.14
N ASP A 217 -0.35 25.47 13.15
CA ASP A 217 -1.81 25.58 13.02
C ASP A 217 -2.23 26.54 11.90
N GLU A 218 -1.53 27.66 11.75
CA GLU A 218 -1.86 28.67 10.75
C GLU A 218 -1.69 28.14 9.33
N GLU A 219 -0.64 27.36 9.08
CA GLU A 219 -0.38 26.74 7.77
C GLU A 219 -1.46 25.71 7.41
N VAL A 220 -1.81 24.83 8.36
CA VAL A 220 -2.80 23.76 8.12
C VAL A 220 -4.23 24.32 7.94
N LEU A 221 -4.56 25.44 8.58
CA LEU A 221 -5.89 26.04 8.50
C LEU A 221 -6.08 26.92 7.26
N GLN A 222 -5.02 27.18 6.49
CA GLN A 222 -5.12 27.87 5.22
C GLN A 222 -5.81 27.00 4.16
N LYS A 223 -6.52 27.68 3.26
CA LYS A 223 -7.05 27.04 2.06
C LYS A 223 -5.87 26.74 1.12
N LYS A 224 -5.74 25.49 0.68
CA LYS A 224 -4.74 25.06 -0.28
C LYS A 224 -5.43 24.86 -1.63
N GLU A 225 -4.96 25.55 -2.67
CA GLU A 225 -5.40 25.33 -4.06
C GLU A 225 -4.62 24.15 -4.66
N LEU A 226 -5.29 23.36 -5.49
CA LEU A 226 -4.81 22.11 -6.08
C LEU A 226 -5.17 22.06 -7.57
N GLY A 227 -4.43 21.28 -8.36
CA GLY A 227 -4.64 21.11 -9.81
C GLY A 227 -5.38 19.83 -10.21
N GLY A 228 -6.11 19.20 -9.28
CA GLY A 228 -6.68 17.87 -9.44
C GLY A 228 -8.20 17.86 -9.67
N PRO A 229 -8.87 16.69 -9.51
CA PRO A 229 -10.33 16.64 -9.49
C PRO A 229 -10.92 17.38 -8.28
N ILE A 230 -10.13 17.48 -7.21
CA ILE A 230 -10.32 18.39 -6.09
C ILE A 230 -9.45 19.62 -6.37
N GLU A 231 -10.09 20.78 -6.52
CA GLU A 231 -9.44 22.06 -6.85
C GLU A 231 -8.91 22.78 -5.61
N ALA A 232 -9.47 22.50 -4.42
CA ALA A 232 -8.95 23.06 -3.19
C ALA A 232 -9.37 22.28 -1.95
N VAL A 233 -8.61 22.44 -0.88
CA VAL A 233 -8.90 21.89 0.45
C VAL A 233 -8.76 22.97 1.52
N LYS A 234 -9.62 22.95 2.54
CA LYS A 234 -9.48 23.79 3.73
C LYS A 234 -9.87 23.01 4.97
N VAL A 235 -8.98 22.97 5.94
CA VAL A 235 -9.24 22.42 7.27
C VAL A 235 -9.67 23.54 8.22
N HIS A 236 -10.64 23.25 9.08
CA HIS A 236 -11.13 24.18 10.09
C HIS A 236 -10.83 23.67 11.51
N LYS A 237 -10.66 24.59 12.46
CA LYS A 237 -10.38 24.27 13.87
C LYS A 237 -11.41 23.35 14.54
N ASN A 238 -12.66 23.37 14.07
CA ASN A 238 -13.74 22.53 14.57
C ASN A 238 -13.77 21.12 13.95
N GLY A 239 -12.75 20.75 13.17
CA GLY A 239 -12.64 19.47 12.48
C GLY A 239 -13.36 19.42 11.14
N ASN A 240 -14.09 20.47 10.73
CA ASN A 240 -14.68 20.48 9.39
C ASN A 240 -13.60 20.61 8.33
N ILE A 241 -13.72 19.84 7.26
CA ILE A 241 -12.82 19.88 6.11
C ILE A 241 -13.65 20.09 4.86
N TYR A 242 -13.21 21.05 4.07
CA TYR A 242 -13.89 21.49 2.87
C TYR A 242 -13.07 21.08 1.67
N PHE A 243 -13.64 20.23 0.81
CA PHE A 243 -13.05 19.81 -0.46
C PHE A 243 -13.85 20.43 -1.61
N TRP A 244 -13.23 21.29 -2.40
CA TRP A 244 -13.87 21.92 -3.55
C TRP A 244 -13.60 21.13 -4.83
N PHE A 245 -14.65 20.96 -5.62
CA PHE A 245 -14.62 20.35 -6.94
C PHE A 245 -14.90 21.42 -8.01
N LYS A 246 -14.64 21.05 -9.26
CA LYS A 246 -14.92 21.89 -10.42
C LYS A 246 -16.41 22.19 -10.57
N SER A 247 -17.26 21.20 -10.29
CA SER A 247 -18.72 21.31 -10.37
C SER A 247 -19.42 20.63 -9.19
N GLU A 248 -20.68 21.00 -8.97
CA GLU A 248 -21.55 20.31 -8.02
C GLU A 248 -21.83 18.86 -8.45
N GLU A 249 -21.93 18.60 -9.75
CA GLU A 249 -22.11 17.25 -10.28
C GLU A 249 -20.92 16.33 -9.93
N ASP A 250 -19.69 16.84 -10.04
CA ASP A 250 -18.48 16.08 -9.69
C ASP A 250 -18.43 15.79 -8.18
N ALA A 251 -18.70 16.81 -7.36
CA ALA A 251 -18.79 16.65 -5.92
C ALA A 251 -19.87 15.61 -5.55
N LYS A 252 -21.03 15.67 -6.21
CA LYS A 252 -22.13 14.74 -5.99
C LYS A 252 -21.75 13.29 -6.32
N LYS A 253 -21.13 13.04 -7.49
CA LYS A 253 -20.67 11.68 -7.87
C LYS A 253 -19.72 11.08 -6.84
N VAL A 254 -18.78 11.87 -6.32
CA VAL A 254 -17.85 11.40 -5.30
C VAL A 254 -18.56 11.16 -3.96
N ALA A 255 -19.48 12.04 -3.57
CA ALA A 255 -20.28 11.86 -2.35
C ALA A 255 -21.17 10.62 -2.40
N GLU A 256 -21.81 10.34 -3.54
CA GLU A 256 -22.64 9.13 -3.71
C GLU A 256 -21.83 7.85 -3.50
N VAL A 257 -20.59 7.80 -3.99
CA VAL A 257 -19.69 6.66 -3.79
C VAL A 257 -19.18 6.57 -2.35
N LEU A 258 -18.92 7.71 -1.69
CA LEU A 258 -18.57 7.71 -0.27
C LEU A 258 -19.70 7.14 0.60
N LEU A 259 -20.95 7.41 0.23
CA LEU A 259 -22.15 7.06 0.98
C LEU A 259 -22.77 5.71 0.59
N SER A 260 -22.42 5.12 -0.55
CA SER A 260 -22.87 3.77 -0.89
C SER A 260 -22.34 2.77 0.15
N GLU A 261 -22.99 1.63 0.34
CA GLU A 261 -22.50 0.59 1.27
C GLU A 261 -21.29 -0.15 0.69
#